data_AF-A0A1B9G3Y6-F1
#
_entry.id   AF-A0A1B9G3Y6-F1
#
_cell.length_a   1.000
_cell.length_b   1.000
_cell.length_c   1.000
_cell.angle_alpha   90.00
_cell.angle_beta   90.00
_cell.angle_gamma   90.00
#
_symmetry.space_group_name_H-M   'P 1'
#
loop_
_entity.id
_entity.type
_entity.pdbx_description
1 polymer ?
#
loop_
_entity_poly.entity_id
_entity_poly.type
_entity_poly.pdbx_seq_one_letter_code
_entity_poly.pdbx_strand_id
1 'polypeptide(L)'
;MPSRREFNEHPKIQRTIHSFDMPIAITEQSTLPRVGINGFGRIGRALFRLLLEREDLLLVAVNHTAHSSEHLMTAIMHDSTHGKFKLGSELSICPSDHPDLLQPTTNNPNPSALIFRGRLIHLFSERDTTKLDWSLAGAEYIMESTGKYTTKEKAEMHIKYGKAKKVLISAPSKDTLNCVYGVNHHVYEGVEDVLSNASCTTNCLAPVALVLQRAFGVETGMMTTIHASTSSQKVLDGFSTKDIRQGRSAMGNIIPATTGAAQAVVKVLPELAGKFHGISVRVPVTNVSLVDLTVTLSTPVSSKEELIRPFREAAARRPIQSSTPHPDGPALSGVLGVSDEKLVSSDYLSSTQSSILDVDATVMLNDRTAKIVAWYDNEWGFSSRSELSVDDHEQHLVVDKALIGLNSVRSRGLYGKANGIIGCFRSCRGCHKRNRVGPVYNRCLEILPDSY
;
A
#
# COMPACT_ATOMS: atom_id res chain seq x y z
N MET A 1 65.48 -12.91 26.66
CA MET A 1 64.86 -14.06 25.95
C MET A 1 63.82 -14.66 26.88
N PRO A 2 62.63 -15.11 26.45
CA PRO A 2 62.15 -15.53 25.11
C PRO A 2 60.95 -14.67 24.63
N SER A 3 60.30 -14.82 23.48
CA SER A 3 60.56 -15.36 22.15
C SER A 3 59.50 -14.72 21.27
N ARG A 4 59.87 -14.23 20.09
CA ARG A 4 58.94 -13.76 19.06
C ARG A 4 57.92 -14.86 18.74
N ARG A 5 56.63 -14.53 18.73
CA ARG A 5 55.62 -15.28 17.96
C ARG A 5 55.16 -14.36 16.83
N GLU A 6 55.46 -14.80 15.62
CA GLU A 6 55.02 -14.22 14.36
C GLU A 6 53.49 -14.26 14.31
N PHE A 7 52.88 -13.11 14.04
CA PHE A 7 51.49 -13.03 13.64
C PHE A 7 51.41 -13.43 12.17
N ASN A 8 50.90 -14.62 11.90
CA ASN A 8 50.53 -15.05 10.57
C ASN A 8 49.46 -14.11 9.99
N GLU A 9 49.73 -13.63 8.78
CA GLU A 9 48.82 -12.86 7.95
C GLU A 9 47.55 -13.67 7.67
N HIS A 10 46.38 -13.10 7.95
CA HIS A 10 45.11 -13.61 7.46
C HIS A 10 45.02 -13.35 5.94
N PRO A 11 44.67 -14.35 5.12
CA PRO A 11 44.55 -14.14 3.68
C PRO A 11 43.38 -13.20 3.40
N LYS A 12 43.65 -12.13 2.63
CA LYS A 12 42.65 -11.28 2.02
C LYS A 12 41.72 -12.17 1.19
N ILE A 13 40.52 -12.42 1.69
CA ILE A 13 39.44 -12.98 0.89
C ILE A 13 39.00 -11.87 -0.06
N GLN A 14 39.62 -11.81 -1.24
CA GLN A 14 39.01 -11.20 -2.41
C GLN A 14 37.76 -12.03 -2.71
N ARG A 15 36.61 -11.59 -2.20
CA ARG A 15 35.32 -12.05 -2.72
C ARG A 15 35.20 -11.46 -4.12
N THR A 16 35.52 -12.29 -5.10
CA THR A 16 35.12 -12.08 -6.48
C THR A 16 33.60 -11.94 -6.47
N ILE A 17 33.11 -10.72 -6.71
CA ILE A 17 31.68 -10.46 -6.89
C ILE A 17 31.30 -11.17 -8.18
N HIS A 18 30.62 -12.31 -8.06
CA HIS A 18 30.06 -13.01 -9.21
C HIS A 18 28.96 -12.13 -9.80
N SER A 19 28.93 -12.01 -11.12
CA SER A 19 28.04 -11.14 -11.91
C SER A 19 26.54 -11.48 -11.83
N PHE A 20 26.13 -12.30 -10.85
CA PHE A 20 24.76 -12.78 -10.66
C PHE A 20 24.07 -12.22 -9.38
N ASP A 21 24.76 -11.41 -8.57
CA ASP A 21 24.19 -10.71 -7.40
C ASP A 21 23.95 -9.21 -7.64
N MET A 22 23.93 -8.76 -8.90
CA MET A 22 23.65 -7.36 -9.25
C MET A 22 22.13 -7.18 -9.40
N PRO A 23 21.43 -6.46 -8.49
CA PRO A 23 20.09 -5.99 -8.77
C PRO A 23 20.18 -5.05 -9.97
N ILE A 24 19.43 -5.39 -11.02
CA ILE A 24 19.27 -4.73 -12.33
C ILE A 24 20.10 -3.45 -12.47
N ALA A 25 21.21 -3.52 -13.21
CA ALA A 25 21.85 -2.31 -13.72
C ALA A 25 20.79 -1.54 -14.52
N ILE A 26 20.27 -0.44 -13.97
CA ILE A 26 19.30 0.40 -14.64
C ILE A 26 20.08 1.11 -15.75
N THR A 27 20.04 0.52 -16.94
CA THR A 27 20.32 1.26 -18.16
C THR A 27 19.30 2.39 -18.26
N GLU A 28 19.67 3.54 -18.83
CA GLU A 28 18.78 4.69 -19.10
C GLU A 28 17.45 4.33 -19.83
N GLN A 29 17.32 3.09 -20.32
CA GLN A 29 16.19 2.52 -21.04
C GLN A 29 15.19 1.71 -20.17
N SER A 30 15.31 1.71 -18.84
CA SER A 30 14.30 1.06 -17.98
C SER A 30 12.92 1.69 -18.18
N THR A 31 11.91 0.88 -18.53
CA THR A 31 10.52 1.32 -18.69
C THR A 31 9.75 1.41 -17.37
N LEU A 32 10.41 1.18 -16.24
CA LEU A 32 9.77 1.19 -14.93
C LEU A 32 9.34 2.60 -14.49
N PRO A 33 8.19 2.72 -13.80
CA PRO A 33 7.68 3.98 -13.27
C PRO A 33 8.68 4.64 -12.32
N ARG A 34 8.96 5.92 -12.58
CA ARG A 34 9.94 6.71 -11.82
C ARG A 34 9.23 7.64 -10.83
N VAL A 35 9.47 7.42 -9.55
CA VAL A 35 8.75 8.06 -8.44
C VAL A 35 9.63 9.09 -7.75
N GLY A 36 9.03 10.25 -7.44
CA GLY A 36 9.59 11.26 -6.54
C GLY A 36 8.75 11.39 -5.27
N ILE A 37 9.39 11.63 -4.13
CA ILE A 37 8.70 11.92 -2.86
C ILE A 37 8.82 13.42 -2.56
N ASN A 38 7.70 14.12 -2.41
CA ASN A 38 7.68 15.46 -1.85
C ASN A 38 7.26 15.43 -0.37
N GLY A 39 8.15 15.89 0.51
CA GLY A 39 7.88 15.95 1.95
C GLY A 39 8.39 14.73 2.72
N PHE A 40 9.58 14.85 3.30
CA PHE A 40 10.23 13.74 4.00
C PHE A 40 9.84 13.60 5.49
N GLY A 41 8.54 13.70 5.75
CA GLY A 41 7.92 13.54 7.07
C GLY A 41 7.74 12.06 7.47
N ARG A 42 6.79 11.77 8.37
CA ARG A 42 6.49 10.39 8.79
C ARG A 42 6.07 9.51 7.60
N ILE A 43 5.08 9.96 6.82
CA ILE A 43 4.60 9.25 5.62
C ILE A 43 5.69 9.18 4.55
N GLY A 44 6.35 10.30 4.21
CA GLY A 44 7.43 10.30 3.22
C GLY A 44 8.58 9.35 3.55
N ARG A 45 8.95 9.18 4.83
CA ARG A 45 9.97 8.20 5.25
C ARG A 45 9.47 6.75 5.22
N ALA A 46 8.21 6.50 5.56
CA ALA A 46 7.61 5.18 5.39
C ALA A 46 7.59 4.78 3.89
N LEU A 47 7.15 5.70 3.02
CA LEU A 47 7.19 5.52 1.56
C LEU A 47 8.60 5.28 1.05
N PHE A 48 9.58 6.04 1.53
CA PHE A 48 10.99 5.83 1.18
C PHE A 48 11.45 4.41 1.50
N ARG A 49 11.19 3.93 2.72
CA ARG A 49 11.59 2.57 3.12
C ARG A 49 10.90 1.50 2.26
N LEU A 50 9.61 1.64 2.00
CA LEU A 50 8.83 0.71 1.18
C LEU A 50 9.30 0.70 -0.29
N LEU A 51 9.47 1.86 -0.90
CA LEU A 51 9.89 1.97 -2.30
C LEU A 51 11.31 1.44 -2.56
N LEU A 52 12.19 1.42 -1.56
CA LEU A 52 13.52 0.81 -1.69
C LEU A 52 13.46 -0.73 -1.74
N GLU A 53 12.39 -1.34 -1.25
CA GLU A 53 12.15 -2.79 -1.30
C GLU A 53 11.46 -3.22 -2.61
N ARG A 54 10.96 -2.26 -3.42
CA ARG A 54 10.29 -2.54 -4.70
C ARG A 54 11.28 -2.68 -5.85
N GLU A 55 10.96 -3.56 -6.78
CA GLU A 55 11.72 -3.80 -8.02
C GLU A 55 10.99 -3.36 -9.28
N ASP A 56 9.69 -3.06 -9.16
CA ASP A 56 8.79 -2.63 -10.23
C ASP A 56 8.52 -1.11 -10.22
N LEU A 57 9.04 -0.40 -9.22
CA LEU A 57 9.01 1.05 -9.09
C LEU A 57 10.43 1.55 -8.81
N LEU A 58 10.77 2.72 -9.36
CA LEU A 58 12.07 3.33 -9.15
C LEU A 58 11.91 4.64 -8.37
N LEU A 59 12.31 4.64 -7.11
CA LEU A 59 12.52 5.90 -6.38
C LEU A 59 13.76 6.60 -6.94
N VAL A 60 13.57 7.78 -7.52
CA VAL A 60 14.67 8.54 -8.16
C VAL A 60 14.89 9.92 -7.54
N ALA A 61 13.92 10.42 -6.76
CA ALA A 61 14.01 11.74 -6.16
C ALA A 61 13.31 11.83 -4.79
N VAL A 62 13.88 12.64 -3.90
CA VAL A 62 13.26 13.04 -2.63
C VAL A 62 13.46 14.54 -2.43
N ASN A 63 12.39 15.28 -2.19
CA ASN A 63 12.45 16.65 -1.70
C ASN A 63 12.20 16.68 -0.19
N HIS A 64 13.17 17.22 0.56
CA HIS A 64 13.16 17.25 2.03
C HIS A 64 13.49 18.63 2.58
N THR A 65 13.38 18.80 3.90
CA THR A 65 13.82 20.03 4.60
C THR A 65 14.80 19.74 5.73
N ALA A 66 15.51 18.61 5.69
CA ALA A 66 16.56 18.31 6.65
C ALA A 66 17.69 19.35 6.58
N HIS A 67 18.25 19.72 7.74
CA HIS A 67 19.27 20.77 7.83
C HIS A 67 20.66 20.33 7.35
N SER A 68 20.93 19.02 7.37
CA SER A 68 22.19 18.45 6.91
C SER A 68 21.97 17.00 6.45
N SER A 69 22.96 16.46 5.74
CA SER A 69 22.98 15.06 5.36
C SER A 69 22.99 14.12 6.58
N GLU A 70 23.65 14.50 7.68
CA GLU A 70 23.62 13.76 8.95
C GLU A 70 22.20 13.68 9.53
N HIS A 71 21.45 14.80 9.54
CA HIS A 71 20.05 14.80 9.98
C HIS A 71 19.19 13.89 9.10
N LEU A 72 19.37 13.97 7.77
CA LEU A 72 18.64 13.13 6.83
C LEU A 72 18.94 11.65 7.05
N MET A 73 20.22 11.27 7.09
CA MET A 73 20.65 9.89 7.29
C MET A 73 20.18 9.36 8.64
N THR A 74 20.26 10.15 9.70
CA THR A 74 19.74 9.75 11.02
C THR A 74 18.25 9.45 10.96
N ALA A 75 17.47 10.33 10.33
CA ALA A 75 16.02 10.14 10.19
C ALA A 75 15.63 8.94 9.31
N ILE A 76 16.47 8.59 8.32
CA ILE A 76 16.30 7.38 7.51
C ILE A 76 16.61 6.13 8.34
N MET A 77 17.78 6.13 8.99
CA MET A 77 18.36 4.95 9.63
C MET A 77 17.65 4.58 10.93
N HIS A 78 17.15 5.56 11.68
CA HIS A 78 16.59 5.38 13.02
C HIS A 78 15.14 5.88 13.08
N ASP A 79 14.20 4.98 13.37
CA ASP A 79 12.80 5.32 13.61
C ASP A 79 12.32 4.70 14.94
N SER A 80 11.76 5.51 15.83
CA SER A 80 11.32 5.04 17.16
C SER A 80 10.10 4.12 17.11
N THR A 81 9.36 4.12 16.00
CA THR A 81 8.16 3.30 15.80
C THR A 81 8.49 2.05 15.00
N HIS A 82 9.19 2.21 13.88
CA HIS A 82 9.47 1.13 12.92
C HIS A 82 10.88 0.55 13.08
N GLY A 83 11.62 0.96 14.11
CA GLY A 83 12.97 0.52 14.39
C GLY A 83 13.99 0.98 13.35
N LYS A 84 15.18 0.37 13.44
CA LYS A 84 16.30 0.61 12.53
C LYS A 84 15.94 0.17 11.11
N PHE A 85 16.27 0.98 10.11
CA PHE A 85 16.04 0.60 8.72
C PHE A 85 16.94 -0.56 8.31
N LYS A 86 16.33 -1.68 7.88
CA LYS A 86 17.03 -2.93 7.57
C LYS A 86 18.02 -2.79 6.41
N LEU A 87 17.62 -2.08 5.35
CA LEU A 87 18.46 -1.84 4.17
C LEU A 87 19.38 -0.63 4.31
N GLY A 88 19.46 -0.05 5.50
CA GLY A 88 20.23 1.16 5.75
C GLY A 88 21.73 1.02 5.51
N SER A 89 22.30 -0.18 5.65
CA SER A 89 23.71 -0.44 5.36
C SER A 89 24.05 -0.38 3.86
N GLU A 90 23.04 -0.45 2.99
CA GLU A 90 23.20 -0.37 1.54
C GLU A 90 23.02 1.06 1.01
N LEU A 91 22.74 2.02 1.91
CA LEU A 91 22.60 3.44 1.61
C LEU A 91 23.88 4.20 1.96
N SER A 92 24.34 5.03 1.03
CA SER A 92 25.42 5.99 1.27
C SER A 92 25.10 7.34 0.65
N ILE A 93 25.75 8.39 1.11
CA ILE A 93 25.71 9.70 0.45
C ILE A 93 26.54 9.59 -0.83
N CYS A 94 26.01 10.11 -1.94
CA CYS A 94 26.72 10.19 -3.20
C CYS A 94 27.91 11.17 -3.10
N PRO A 95 29.12 10.79 -3.56
CA PRO A 95 30.22 11.74 -3.71
C PRO A 95 29.85 12.93 -4.59
N SER A 96 30.39 14.10 -4.29
CA SER A 96 30.09 15.35 -5.02
C SER A 96 30.62 15.38 -6.45
N ASP A 97 31.59 14.52 -6.77
CA ASP A 97 32.23 14.36 -8.07
C ASP A 97 31.67 13.17 -8.87
N HIS A 98 30.59 12.54 -8.40
CA HIS A 98 29.97 11.42 -9.12
C HIS A 98 29.45 11.87 -10.49
N PRO A 99 29.77 11.17 -11.59
CA PRO A 99 29.46 11.62 -12.95
C PRO A 99 27.96 11.78 -13.22
N ASP A 100 27.13 10.92 -12.61
CA ASP A 100 25.68 10.94 -12.78
C ASP A 100 24.95 11.88 -11.80
N LEU A 101 25.68 12.65 -10.99
CA LEU A 101 25.06 13.65 -10.12
C LEU A 101 24.50 14.79 -10.98
N LEU A 102 23.34 15.34 -10.59
CA LEU A 102 22.75 16.47 -11.29
C LEU A 102 23.71 17.65 -11.33
N GLN A 103 23.69 18.39 -12.43
CA GLN A 103 24.47 19.61 -12.56
C GLN A 103 23.84 20.74 -11.73
N PRO A 104 24.66 21.62 -11.13
CA PRO A 104 24.15 22.79 -10.41
C PRO A 104 23.23 23.66 -11.29
N THR A 105 22.15 24.16 -10.70
CA THR A 105 21.22 25.11 -11.32
C THR A 105 20.95 26.29 -10.39
N THR A 106 20.31 27.34 -10.88
CA THR A 106 19.90 28.49 -10.05
C THR A 106 19.02 28.08 -8.86
N ASN A 107 18.18 27.06 -9.03
CA ASN A 107 17.27 26.57 -7.98
C ASN A 107 17.86 25.38 -7.19
N ASN A 108 18.97 24.79 -7.65
CA ASN A 108 19.69 23.72 -6.95
C ASN A 108 21.20 23.89 -7.15
N PRO A 109 21.84 24.86 -6.45
CA PRO A 109 23.26 25.16 -6.64
C PRO A 109 24.18 24.09 -6.06
N ASN A 110 23.70 23.29 -5.11
CA ASN A 110 24.47 22.25 -4.42
C ASN A 110 23.73 20.90 -4.55
N PRO A 111 23.73 20.29 -5.74
CA PRO A 111 23.05 19.03 -5.98
C PRO A 111 23.64 17.94 -5.08
N SER A 112 22.77 17.06 -4.59
CA SER A 112 23.16 15.92 -3.76
C SER A 112 22.27 14.72 -4.06
N ALA A 113 22.74 13.53 -3.70
CA ALA A 113 22.02 12.29 -3.91
C ALA A 113 22.40 11.25 -2.85
N LEU A 114 21.57 10.23 -2.70
CA LEU A 114 21.91 8.98 -2.05
C LEU A 114 22.26 7.94 -3.11
N ILE A 115 23.13 6.99 -2.77
CA ILE A 115 23.39 5.78 -3.54
C ILE A 115 22.73 4.62 -2.80
N PHE A 116 21.90 3.86 -3.51
CA PHE A 116 21.30 2.62 -3.03
C PHE A 116 21.47 1.52 -4.08
N ARG A 117 22.24 0.47 -3.77
CA ARG A 117 22.53 -0.63 -4.71
C ARG A 117 23.04 -0.13 -6.08
N GLY A 118 23.90 0.90 -6.06
CA GLY A 118 24.44 1.54 -7.27
C GLY A 118 23.49 2.51 -7.98
N ARG A 119 22.26 2.71 -7.48
CA ARG A 119 21.27 3.64 -8.06
C ARG A 119 21.31 4.97 -7.33
N LEU A 120 21.21 6.07 -8.07
CA LEU A 120 21.08 7.40 -7.48
C LEU A 120 19.64 7.74 -7.12
N ILE A 121 19.47 8.34 -5.95
CA ILE A 121 18.24 8.98 -5.49
C ILE A 121 18.57 10.44 -5.24
N HIS A 122 18.15 11.31 -6.15
CA HIS A 122 18.48 12.72 -6.08
C HIS A 122 17.74 13.41 -4.93
N LEU A 123 18.47 14.24 -4.20
CA LEU A 123 17.96 14.98 -3.06
C LEU A 123 17.76 16.45 -3.45
N PHE A 124 16.52 16.90 -3.27
CA PHE A 124 16.12 18.29 -3.37
C PHE A 124 15.85 18.85 -1.97
N SER A 125 16.02 20.16 -1.82
CA SER A 125 15.68 20.86 -0.59
C SER A 125 15.04 22.22 -0.90
N GLU A 126 13.88 22.17 -1.56
CA GLU A 126 13.13 23.35 -1.99
C GLU A 126 11.72 23.36 -1.39
N ARG A 127 11.34 24.50 -0.80
CA ARG A 127 10.03 24.70 -0.17
C ARG A 127 9.01 25.28 -1.15
N ASP A 128 9.47 26.01 -2.14
CA ASP A 128 8.68 26.60 -3.20
C ASP A 128 8.56 25.63 -4.38
N THR A 129 7.40 25.00 -4.51
CA THR A 129 7.12 24.03 -5.58
C THR A 129 7.26 24.61 -6.99
N THR A 130 7.23 25.93 -7.16
CA THR A 130 7.46 26.56 -8.49
C THR A 130 8.92 26.48 -8.95
N LYS A 131 9.84 26.21 -8.03
CA LYS A 131 11.29 26.12 -8.29
C LYS A 131 11.81 24.69 -8.37
N LEU A 132 10.98 23.71 -7.99
CA LEU A 132 11.28 22.30 -8.18
C LEU A 132 11.19 21.94 -9.67
N ASP A 133 12.09 21.09 -10.14
CA ASP A 133 12.04 20.47 -11.46
C ASP A 133 12.36 18.98 -11.32
N TRP A 134 11.31 18.15 -11.31
CA TRP A 134 11.40 16.70 -11.14
C TRP A 134 12.00 16.02 -12.38
N SER A 135 11.86 16.64 -13.54
CA SER A 135 12.36 16.08 -14.80
C SER A 135 13.88 15.95 -14.81
N LEU A 136 14.60 16.78 -14.02
CA LEU A 136 16.05 16.67 -13.86
C LEU A 136 16.46 15.30 -13.29
N ALA A 137 15.70 14.76 -12.34
CA ALA A 137 15.91 13.43 -11.77
C ALA A 137 15.16 12.32 -12.54
N GLY A 138 14.40 12.69 -13.56
CA GLY A 138 13.46 11.81 -14.28
C GLY A 138 12.33 11.30 -13.39
N ALA A 139 11.91 12.02 -12.36
CA ALA A 139 10.73 11.66 -11.56
C ALA A 139 9.44 12.07 -12.29
N GLU A 140 8.55 11.11 -12.49
CA GLU A 140 7.32 11.28 -13.28
C GLU A 140 6.07 11.25 -12.39
N TYR A 141 6.08 10.40 -11.36
CA TYR A 141 4.99 10.23 -10.41
C TYR A 141 5.40 10.79 -9.05
N ILE A 142 4.68 11.78 -8.55
CA ILE A 142 5.04 12.46 -7.30
C ILE A 142 4.12 12.04 -6.17
N MET A 143 4.71 11.46 -5.13
CA MET A 143 4.04 11.22 -3.86
C MET A 143 4.10 12.49 -3.01
N GLU A 144 3.00 13.24 -3.01
CA GLU A 144 2.85 14.48 -2.25
C GLU A 144 2.46 14.16 -0.80
N SER A 145 3.45 14.25 0.10
CA SER A 145 3.34 13.86 1.51
C SER A 145 3.75 14.97 2.49
N THR A 146 3.74 16.23 2.06
CA THR A 146 3.99 17.38 2.94
C THR A 146 2.80 17.71 3.84
N GLY A 147 1.59 17.30 3.44
CA GLY A 147 0.32 17.67 4.08
C GLY A 147 -0.13 19.12 3.81
N LYS A 148 0.56 19.86 2.92
CA LYS A 148 0.21 21.25 2.55
C LYS A 148 -0.51 21.37 1.21
N TYR A 149 -0.20 20.47 0.27
CA TYR A 149 -0.70 20.48 -1.11
C TYR A 149 -1.85 19.47 -1.27
N THR A 150 -2.90 19.59 -0.45
CA THR A 150 -4.01 18.62 -0.37
C THR A 150 -5.19 18.93 -1.29
N THR A 151 -5.04 19.89 -2.21
CA THR A 151 -6.06 20.29 -3.20
C THR A 151 -5.51 20.09 -4.59
N LYS A 152 -6.39 19.84 -5.58
CA LYS A 152 -6.01 19.65 -6.98
C LYS A 152 -5.12 20.80 -7.48
N GLU A 153 -5.57 22.03 -7.33
CA GLU A 153 -4.83 23.24 -7.74
C GLU A 153 -3.40 23.31 -7.16
N LYS A 154 -3.24 22.97 -5.88
CA LYS A 154 -1.94 23.01 -5.21
C LYS A 154 -1.04 21.87 -5.69
N ALA A 155 -1.57 20.65 -5.74
CA ALA A 155 -0.80 19.48 -6.18
C ALA A 155 -0.38 19.59 -7.67
N GLU A 156 -1.21 20.20 -8.52
CA GLU A 156 -0.90 20.49 -9.93
C GLU A 156 0.36 21.35 -10.12
N MET A 157 0.86 22.03 -9.08
CA MET A 157 2.12 22.77 -9.16
C MET A 157 3.31 21.86 -9.47
N HIS A 158 3.28 20.60 -9.02
CA HIS A 158 4.31 19.62 -9.38
C HIS A 158 4.28 19.23 -10.86
N ILE A 159 3.13 19.36 -11.52
CA ILE A 159 2.98 19.11 -12.96
C ILE A 159 3.39 20.37 -13.73
N LYS A 160 2.77 21.51 -13.41
CA LYS A 160 2.96 22.77 -14.14
C LYS A 160 4.40 23.30 -14.07
N TYR A 161 5.00 23.26 -12.88
CA TYR A 161 6.36 23.78 -12.65
C TYR A 161 7.36 22.66 -12.48
N GLY A 162 7.01 21.64 -11.70
CA GLY A 162 7.84 20.48 -11.46
C GLY A 162 7.98 19.52 -12.64
N LYS A 163 7.20 19.70 -13.72
CA LYS A 163 7.21 18.83 -14.93
C LYS A 163 6.97 17.35 -14.63
N ALA A 164 6.33 17.04 -13.51
CA ALA A 164 5.83 15.69 -13.25
C ALA A 164 4.68 15.35 -14.20
N LYS A 165 4.43 14.05 -14.40
CA LYS A 165 3.26 13.57 -15.13
C LYS A 165 2.03 13.51 -14.24
N LYS A 166 2.17 12.88 -13.06
CA LYS A 166 1.04 12.67 -12.14
C LYS A 166 1.44 12.87 -10.68
N VAL A 167 0.46 13.13 -9.83
CA VAL A 167 0.63 13.41 -8.40
C VAL A 167 -0.37 12.61 -7.58
N LEU A 168 0.14 11.89 -6.58
CA LEU A 168 -0.66 11.20 -5.58
C LEU A 168 -0.52 11.91 -4.23
N ILE A 169 -1.61 12.50 -3.77
CA ILE A 169 -1.70 13.19 -2.47
C ILE A 169 -1.88 12.13 -1.37
N SER A 170 -0.99 12.11 -0.37
CA SER A 170 -1.04 11.19 0.77
C SER A 170 -1.96 11.68 1.90
N ALA A 171 -3.08 12.31 1.55
CA ALA A 171 -4.07 12.87 2.47
C ALA A 171 -5.41 13.06 1.73
N PRO A 172 -6.55 13.16 2.45
CA PRO A 172 -7.83 13.42 1.81
C PRO A 172 -7.82 14.71 1.02
N SER A 173 -8.37 14.66 -0.18
CA SER A 173 -8.61 15.84 -1.00
C SER A 173 -10.09 16.22 -1.02
N LYS A 174 -10.35 17.53 -1.07
CA LYS A 174 -11.71 18.06 -1.18
C LYS A 174 -12.22 18.08 -2.63
N ASP A 175 -11.31 18.15 -3.60
CA ASP A 175 -11.59 18.54 -4.99
C ASP A 175 -10.91 17.62 -6.03
N THR A 176 -10.29 16.52 -5.61
CA THR A 176 -9.94 15.41 -6.50
C THR A 176 -10.48 14.07 -6.02
N LEU A 177 -10.46 13.08 -6.92
CA LEU A 177 -10.86 11.70 -6.65
C LEU A 177 -10.03 11.16 -5.47
N ASN A 178 -10.74 10.74 -4.42
CA ASN A 178 -10.15 10.01 -3.32
C ASN A 178 -10.23 8.52 -3.70
N CYS A 179 -9.08 7.95 -4.02
CA CYS A 179 -8.92 6.56 -4.39
C CYS A 179 -8.54 5.75 -3.16
N VAL A 180 -9.25 4.64 -2.94
CA VAL A 180 -8.93 3.61 -1.96
C VAL A 180 -8.75 2.30 -2.72
N TYR A 181 -7.51 1.81 -2.73
CA TYR A 181 -7.14 0.57 -3.39
C TYR A 181 -7.94 -0.62 -2.85
N GLY A 182 -8.37 -1.52 -3.72
CA GLY A 182 -9.31 -2.61 -3.42
C GLY A 182 -10.79 -2.19 -3.33
N VAL A 183 -11.11 -0.89 -3.20
CA VAL A 183 -12.50 -0.41 -3.02
C VAL A 183 -13.02 0.28 -4.28
N ASN A 184 -12.45 1.44 -4.63
CA ASN A 184 -12.92 2.25 -5.78
C ASN A 184 -11.81 2.62 -6.77
N HIS A 185 -10.60 2.06 -6.62
CA HIS A 185 -9.49 2.25 -7.57
C HIS A 185 -9.86 1.99 -9.03
N HIS A 186 -10.68 0.98 -9.31
CA HIS A 186 -11.18 0.64 -10.64
C HIS A 186 -12.05 1.73 -11.31
N VAL A 187 -12.48 2.75 -10.57
CA VAL A 187 -13.20 3.91 -11.12
C VAL A 187 -12.24 4.90 -11.79
N TYR A 188 -10.95 4.81 -11.50
CA TYR A 188 -9.95 5.66 -12.14
C TYR A 188 -9.70 5.20 -13.58
N GLU A 189 -9.88 6.12 -14.53
CA GLU A 189 -9.76 5.84 -15.98
C GLU A 189 -8.44 6.35 -16.58
N GLY A 190 -7.48 6.80 -15.78
CA GLY A 190 -6.20 7.32 -16.28
C GLY A 190 -6.20 8.82 -16.62
N VAL A 191 -7.38 9.45 -16.65
CA VAL A 191 -7.57 10.82 -17.15
C VAL A 191 -7.08 11.87 -16.14
N GLU A 192 -7.32 11.68 -14.84
CA GLU A 192 -6.89 12.64 -13.84
C GLU A 192 -5.39 12.53 -13.58
N ASP A 193 -4.70 13.67 -13.59
CA ASP A 193 -3.26 13.73 -13.26
C ASP A 193 -2.99 13.87 -11.76
N VAL A 194 -4.00 14.26 -10.98
CA VAL A 194 -3.89 14.43 -9.53
C VAL A 194 -4.93 13.58 -8.84
N LEU A 195 -4.50 12.72 -7.93
CA LEU A 195 -5.36 11.85 -7.13
C LEU A 195 -5.03 11.96 -5.66
N SER A 196 -5.93 11.49 -4.81
CA SER A 196 -5.72 11.39 -3.37
C SER A 196 -5.83 9.94 -2.92
N ASN A 197 -4.89 9.47 -2.11
CA ASN A 197 -4.97 8.16 -1.46
C ASN A 197 -5.92 8.15 -0.23
N ALA A 198 -6.83 9.13 -0.14
CA ALA A 198 -7.72 9.37 1.00
C ALA A 198 -6.95 9.50 2.35
N SER A 199 -7.52 9.00 3.45
CA SER A 199 -6.85 8.95 4.77
C SER A 199 -6.57 7.52 5.21
N CYS A 200 -5.67 7.34 6.18
CA CYS A 200 -5.45 6.06 6.85
C CYS A 200 -6.74 5.45 7.40
N THR A 201 -7.58 6.23 8.10
CA THR A 201 -8.86 5.74 8.64
C THR A 201 -9.86 5.38 7.52
N THR A 202 -9.90 6.13 6.41
CA THR A 202 -10.74 5.77 5.26
C THR A 202 -10.27 4.46 4.63
N ASN A 203 -8.95 4.27 4.49
CA ASN A 203 -8.36 3.02 3.99
C ASN A 203 -8.65 1.82 4.92
N CYS A 204 -8.79 2.04 6.23
CA CYS A 204 -9.21 1.00 7.16
C CYS A 204 -10.72 0.69 7.08
N LEU A 205 -11.57 1.72 7.07
CA LEU A 205 -13.02 1.57 7.16
C LEU A 205 -13.65 1.14 5.84
N ALA A 206 -13.18 1.64 4.70
CA ALA A 206 -13.82 1.40 3.41
C ALA A 206 -13.81 -0.08 2.98
N PRO A 207 -12.72 -0.86 3.15
CA PRO A 207 -12.74 -2.31 2.90
C PRO A 207 -13.75 -3.05 3.78
N VAL A 208 -13.85 -2.68 5.06
CA VAL A 208 -14.83 -3.27 6.00
C VAL A 208 -16.26 -2.96 5.56
N ALA A 209 -16.52 -1.69 5.24
CA ALA A 209 -17.83 -1.24 4.78
C ALA A 209 -18.24 -1.90 3.45
N LEU A 210 -17.29 -2.09 2.52
CA LEU A 210 -17.52 -2.79 1.26
C LEU A 210 -17.98 -4.24 1.50
N VAL A 211 -17.28 -4.99 2.36
CA VAL A 211 -17.65 -6.38 2.67
C VAL A 211 -19.03 -6.45 3.30
N LEU A 212 -19.31 -5.64 4.32
CA LEU A 212 -20.62 -5.61 4.98
C LEU A 212 -21.74 -5.24 4.00
N GLN A 213 -21.53 -4.21 3.19
CA GLN A 213 -22.53 -3.72 2.25
C GLN A 213 -22.86 -4.76 1.18
N ARG A 214 -21.86 -5.50 0.69
CA ARG A 214 -22.06 -6.52 -0.35
C ARG A 214 -22.63 -7.82 0.21
N ALA A 215 -22.26 -8.22 1.43
CA ALA A 215 -22.71 -9.47 2.03
C ALA A 215 -24.09 -9.38 2.70
N PHE A 216 -24.35 -8.28 3.41
CA PHE A 216 -25.52 -8.17 4.30
C PHE A 216 -26.37 -6.93 4.07
N GLY A 217 -25.81 -5.92 3.40
CA GLY A 217 -26.38 -4.58 3.30
C GLY A 217 -26.24 -3.81 4.61
N VAL A 218 -25.85 -2.54 4.53
CA VAL A 218 -25.76 -1.65 5.69
C VAL A 218 -26.98 -0.74 5.71
N GLU A 219 -27.64 -0.64 6.86
CA GLU A 219 -28.69 0.35 7.12
C GLU A 219 -28.10 1.62 7.75
N THR A 220 -27.39 1.45 8.87
CA THR A 220 -26.74 2.54 9.60
C THR A 220 -25.41 2.08 10.19
N GLY A 221 -24.48 3.02 10.36
CA GLY A 221 -23.16 2.78 10.92
C GLY A 221 -22.68 3.98 11.74
N MET A 222 -22.22 3.72 12.96
CA MET A 222 -21.57 4.71 13.82
C MET A 222 -20.15 4.24 14.11
N MET A 223 -19.17 5.03 13.70
CA MET A 223 -17.76 4.70 13.82
C MET A 223 -17.06 5.58 14.85
N THR A 224 -16.24 4.96 15.69
CA THR A 224 -15.21 5.65 16.47
C THR A 224 -13.87 5.09 16.07
N THR A 225 -12.93 5.95 15.67
CA THR A 225 -11.53 5.50 15.55
C THR A 225 -10.75 5.89 16.80
N ILE A 226 -10.21 4.88 17.49
CA ILE A 226 -9.24 5.07 18.56
C ILE A 226 -7.88 5.18 17.86
N HIS A 227 -7.35 6.40 17.81
CA HIS A 227 -6.28 6.74 16.89
C HIS A 227 -5.02 7.15 17.65
N ALA A 228 -3.87 6.64 17.21
CA ALA A 228 -2.56 7.08 17.65
C ALA A 228 -2.39 8.60 17.54
N SER A 229 -1.50 9.12 18.38
CA SER A 229 -1.12 10.53 18.33
C SER A 229 -0.36 10.83 17.04
N THR A 230 -0.58 12.01 16.46
CA THR A 230 0.06 12.43 15.20
C THR A 230 0.82 13.74 15.36
N SER A 231 1.66 14.08 14.38
CA SER A 231 2.51 15.27 14.40
C SER A 231 1.76 16.61 14.46
N SER A 232 0.44 16.63 14.21
CA SER A 232 -0.37 17.84 14.36
C SER A 232 -0.75 18.14 15.82
N GLN A 233 -0.63 17.16 16.72
CA GLN A 233 -0.92 17.33 18.15
C GLN A 233 0.30 17.88 18.89
N LYS A 234 0.06 18.44 20.08
CA LYS A 234 1.11 19.08 20.88
C LYS A 234 1.67 18.12 21.93
N VAL A 235 2.96 18.19 22.19
CA VAL A 235 3.59 17.43 23.29
C VAL A 235 3.16 17.97 24.65
N LEU A 236 2.99 19.29 24.76
CA LEU A 236 2.49 20.00 25.94
C LEU A 236 1.32 20.90 25.53
N ASP A 237 0.54 21.36 26.50
CA ASP A 237 -0.58 22.26 26.23
C ASP A 237 -0.15 23.50 25.43
N GLY A 238 -0.89 23.82 24.38
CA GLY A 238 -0.63 24.93 23.49
C GLY A 238 -1.84 25.26 22.61
N PHE A 239 -1.61 26.09 21.60
CA PHE A 239 -2.68 26.57 20.72
C PHE A 239 -2.87 25.67 19.50
N SER A 240 -4.14 25.40 19.19
CA SER A 240 -4.58 24.71 17.97
C SER A 240 -5.57 25.59 17.24
N THR A 241 -5.34 25.79 15.94
CA THR A 241 -6.21 26.61 15.09
C THR A 241 -7.41 25.85 14.54
N LYS A 242 -7.44 24.52 14.71
CA LYS A 242 -8.50 23.64 14.17
C LYS A 242 -9.52 23.25 15.23
N ASP A 243 -9.03 22.94 16.44
CA ASP A 243 -9.84 22.39 17.53
C ASP A 243 -9.12 22.65 18.87
N ILE A 244 -9.81 23.30 19.81
CA ILE A 244 -9.27 23.63 21.14
C ILE A 244 -8.82 22.38 21.91
N ARG A 245 -9.47 21.22 21.69
CA ARG A 245 -9.10 19.96 22.35
C ARG A 245 -7.75 19.45 21.88
N GLN A 246 -7.43 19.65 20.59
CA GLN A 246 -6.12 19.29 20.01
C GLN A 246 -4.99 20.22 20.46
N GLY A 247 -5.30 21.32 21.14
CA GLY A 247 -4.30 22.14 21.83
C GLY A 247 -3.74 21.48 23.09
N ARG A 248 -4.47 20.52 23.68
CA ARG A 248 -4.03 19.80 24.88
C ARG A 248 -2.93 18.79 24.56
N SER A 249 -2.07 18.53 25.54
CA SER A 249 -0.99 17.55 25.48
C SER A 249 -1.49 16.20 24.97
N ALA A 250 -0.88 15.70 23.89
CA ALA A 250 -1.10 14.37 23.36
C ALA A 250 -0.69 13.28 24.36
N MET A 251 0.27 13.59 25.24
CA MET A 251 0.68 12.72 26.32
C MET A 251 -0.26 12.89 27.52
N GLY A 252 -0.78 11.78 28.03
CA GLY A 252 -1.62 11.76 29.22
C GLY A 252 -3.08 12.17 29.02
N ASN A 253 -3.54 12.35 27.77
CA ASN A 253 -4.95 12.65 27.49
C ASN A 253 -5.56 11.66 26.49
N ILE A 254 -6.87 11.48 26.64
CA ILE A 254 -7.76 10.90 25.64
C ILE A 254 -8.53 12.06 25.02
N ILE A 255 -8.28 12.36 23.74
CA ILE A 255 -8.73 13.62 23.11
C ILE A 255 -9.76 13.30 22.02
N PRO A 256 -11.06 13.56 22.24
CA PRO A 256 -12.05 13.39 21.19
C PRO A 256 -11.89 14.47 20.12
N ALA A 257 -12.03 14.08 18.86
CA ALA A 257 -11.91 14.94 17.68
C ALA A 257 -12.96 14.55 16.62
N THR A 258 -13.32 15.51 15.77
CA THR A 258 -14.10 15.20 14.57
C THR A 258 -13.24 14.44 13.55
N THR A 259 -13.87 13.61 12.73
CA THR A 259 -13.19 12.89 11.63
C THR A 259 -14.00 12.99 10.35
N GLY A 260 -13.31 13.21 9.23
CA GLY A 260 -13.90 13.16 7.89
C GLY A 260 -14.01 11.74 7.33
N ALA A 261 -13.50 10.72 8.02
CA ALA A 261 -13.37 9.37 7.44
C ALA A 261 -14.74 8.75 7.09
N ALA A 262 -15.77 8.91 7.93
CA ALA A 262 -17.11 8.42 7.63
C ALA A 262 -17.72 9.11 6.39
N GLN A 263 -17.52 10.43 6.26
CA GLN A 263 -17.94 11.18 5.07
C GLN A 263 -17.12 10.80 3.84
N ALA A 264 -15.84 10.47 4.00
CA ALA A 264 -14.97 10.02 2.92
C ALA A 264 -15.35 8.62 2.42
N VAL A 265 -15.91 7.75 3.29
CA VAL A 265 -16.47 6.46 2.85
C VAL A 265 -17.59 6.66 1.83
N VAL A 266 -18.44 7.67 2.01
CA VAL A 266 -19.50 8.01 1.03
C VAL A 266 -18.92 8.39 -0.34
N LYS A 267 -17.73 9.00 -0.39
CA LYS A 267 -17.08 9.33 -1.66
C LYS A 267 -16.57 8.10 -2.40
N VAL A 268 -16.23 7.02 -1.69
CA VAL A 268 -15.69 5.79 -2.28
C VAL A 268 -16.74 4.68 -2.43
N LEU A 269 -17.81 4.74 -1.65
CA LEU A 269 -18.99 3.85 -1.69
C LEU A 269 -20.26 4.73 -1.65
N PRO A 270 -20.66 5.33 -2.78
CA PRO A 270 -21.78 6.28 -2.85
C PRO A 270 -23.11 5.72 -2.33
N GLU A 271 -23.34 4.41 -2.45
CA GLU A 271 -24.53 3.71 -1.94
C GLU A 271 -24.65 3.73 -0.40
N LEU A 272 -23.60 4.15 0.30
CA LEU A 272 -23.58 4.33 1.76
C LEU A 272 -23.84 5.79 2.19
N ALA A 273 -24.19 6.67 1.25
CA ALA A 273 -24.57 8.05 1.54
C ALA A 273 -25.68 8.13 2.61
N GLY A 274 -25.45 8.96 3.63
CA GLY A 274 -26.40 9.16 4.73
C GLY A 274 -26.45 8.02 5.76
N LYS A 275 -25.71 6.92 5.56
CA LYS A 275 -25.75 5.76 6.45
C LYS A 275 -24.66 5.76 7.52
N PHE A 276 -23.57 6.49 7.32
CA PHE A 276 -22.42 6.50 8.22
C PHE A 276 -22.17 7.86 8.87
N HIS A 277 -21.83 7.85 10.15
CA HIS A 277 -21.19 8.97 10.83
C HIS A 277 -20.13 8.48 11.82
N GLY A 278 -19.31 9.39 12.35
CA GLY A 278 -18.33 8.97 13.34
C GLY A 278 -17.46 10.07 13.92
N ILE A 279 -16.67 9.67 14.92
CA ILE A 279 -15.71 10.51 15.63
C ILE A 279 -14.34 9.84 15.69
N SER A 280 -13.34 10.58 16.12
CA SER A 280 -12.03 10.05 16.48
C SER A 280 -11.76 10.32 17.96
N VAL A 281 -11.03 9.42 18.59
CA VAL A 281 -10.49 9.59 19.93
C VAL A 281 -8.99 9.39 19.84
N ARG A 282 -8.21 10.45 20.07
CA ARG A 282 -6.74 10.38 20.08
C ARG A 282 -6.26 9.87 21.43
N VAL A 283 -5.36 8.90 21.41
CA VAL A 283 -4.82 8.26 22.62
C VAL A 283 -3.28 8.30 22.62
N PRO A 284 -2.61 8.18 23.79
CA PRO A 284 -1.17 8.39 23.93
C PRO A 284 -0.37 7.14 23.50
N VAL A 285 -0.57 6.71 22.26
CA VAL A 285 0.25 5.70 21.57
C VAL A 285 0.89 6.33 20.34
N THR A 286 2.08 5.87 19.98
CA THR A 286 2.92 6.50 18.96
C THR A 286 2.53 6.12 17.54
N ASN A 287 1.91 4.96 17.35
CA ASN A 287 1.39 4.49 16.07
C ASN A 287 0.40 3.33 16.30
N VAL A 288 -0.22 2.89 15.21
CA VAL A 288 -1.31 1.92 15.15
C VAL A 288 -2.59 2.47 15.78
N SER A 289 -3.66 2.28 15.03
CA SER A 289 -4.99 2.76 15.37
C SER A 289 -6.00 1.66 15.10
N LEU A 290 -7.21 1.81 15.62
CA LEU A 290 -8.32 0.92 15.30
C LEU A 290 -9.58 1.69 14.94
N VAL A 291 -10.42 1.05 14.16
CA VAL A 291 -11.80 1.42 13.89
C VAL A 291 -12.69 0.52 14.73
N ASP A 292 -13.57 1.13 15.51
CA ASP A 292 -14.75 0.52 16.12
C ASP A 292 -15.96 0.98 15.30
N LEU A 293 -16.59 0.06 14.58
CA LEU A 293 -17.79 0.31 13.80
C LEU A 293 -18.97 -0.45 14.43
N THR A 294 -19.93 0.29 14.98
CA THR A 294 -21.25 -0.27 15.33
C THR A 294 -22.16 -0.13 14.11
N VAL A 295 -22.72 -1.25 13.64
CA VAL A 295 -23.47 -1.32 12.38
C VAL A 295 -24.79 -2.06 12.56
N THR A 296 -25.83 -1.58 11.88
CA THR A 296 -27.09 -2.30 11.67
C THR A 296 -27.16 -2.80 10.24
N LEU A 297 -27.39 -4.11 10.08
CA LEU A 297 -27.41 -4.81 8.81
C LEU A 297 -28.84 -4.98 8.30
N SER A 298 -29.01 -4.92 6.98
CA SER A 298 -30.31 -5.16 6.32
C SER A 298 -30.70 -6.63 6.40
N THR A 299 -29.73 -7.54 6.23
CA THR A 299 -29.94 -8.99 6.31
C THR A 299 -29.53 -9.51 7.69
N PRO A 300 -30.39 -10.26 8.40
CA PRO A 300 -30.03 -10.93 9.64
C PRO A 300 -28.91 -11.95 9.45
N VAL A 301 -28.04 -12.08 10.44
CA VAL A 301 -26.90 -12.99 10.50
C VAL A 301 -27.04 -13.85 11.75
N SER A 302 -26.96 -15.17 11.62
CA SER A 302 -27.34 -16.08 12.72
C SER A 302 -26.23 -16.25 13.77
N SER A 303 -24.98 -15.99 13.41
CA SER A 303 -23.80 -16.20 14.26
C SER A 303 -22.64 -15.29 13.89
N LYS A 304 -21.70 -15.13 14.82
CA LYS A 304 -20.46 -14.38 14.59
C LYS A 304 -19.63 -15.01 13.48
N GLU A 305 -19.60 -16.33 13.40
CA GLU A 305 -18.89 -17.07 12.36
C GLU A 305 -19.42 -16.74 10.96
N GLU A 306 -20.75 -16.66 10.81
CA GLU A 306 -21.39 -16.24 9.55
C GLU A 306 -21.09 -14.77 9.22
N LEU A 307 -21.03 -13.89 10.21
CA LEU A 307 -20.66 -12.49 10.03
C LEU A 307 -19.21 -12.35 9.52
N ILE A 308 -18.28 -13.15 10.06
CA ILE A 308 -16.85 -13.08 9.74
C ILE A 308 -16.52 -13.77 8.41
N ARG A 309 -17.27 -14.80 8.00
CA ARG A 309 -16.97 -15.59 6.81
C ARG A 309 -16.74 -14.75 5.53
N PRO A 310 -17.58 -13.75 5.16
CA PRO A 310 -17.33 -12.91 3.99
C PRO A 310 -16.03 -12.10 4.07
N PHE A 311 -15.58 -11.72 5.27
CA PHE A 311 -14.31 -11.01 5.45
C PHE A 311 -13.13 -11.93 5.15
N ARG A 312 -13.17 -13.18 5.60
CA ARG A 312 -12.13 -14.18 5.28
C ARG A 312 -12.09 -14.46 3.78
N GLU A 313 -13.25 -14.64 3.16
CA GLU A 313 -13.37 -14.85 1.72
C GLU A 313 -12.82 -13.66 0.93
N ALA A 314 -13.07 -12.42 1.39
CA ALA A 314 -12.52 -11.22 0.77
C ALA A 314 -11.00 -11.09 0.97
N ALA A 315 -10.49 -11.36 2.17
CA ALA A 315 -9.06 -11.31 2.49
C ALA A 315 -8.23 -12.37 1.75
N ALA A 316 -8.82 -13.53 1.44
CA ALA A 316 -8.14 -14.61 0.72
C ALA A 316 -8.08 -14.40 -0.80
N ARG A 317 -8.99 -13.61 -1.38
CA ARG A 317 -9.10 -13.45 -2.83
C ARG A 317 -8.26 -12.31 -3.35
N ARG A 318 -7.45 -12.59 -4.37
CA ARG A 318 -6.61 -11.60 -5.04
C ARG A 318 -7.48 -10.56 -5.75
N PRO A 319 -7.21 -9.25 -5.59
CA PRO A 319 -7.86 -8.22 -6.38
C PRO A 319 -7.71 -8.54 -7.87
N ILE A 320 -8.80 -8.39 -8.63
CA ILE A 320 -8.78 -8.45 -10.09
C ILE A 320 -8.85 -7.00 -10.55
N GLN A 321 -8.00 -6.61 -11.50
CA GLN A 321 -8.17 -5.38 -12.26
C GLN A 321 -9.38 -5.53 -13.18
N SER A 322 -10.55 -5.38 -12.61
CA SER A 322 -11.80 -5.34 -13.34
C SER A 322 -12.65 -4.24 -12.76
N SER A 323 -13.20 -3.42 -13.64
CA SER A 323 -14.29 -2.50 -13.32
C SER A 323 -15.59 -3.24 -12.98
N THR A 324 -15.64 -4.56 -13.22
CA THR A 324 -16.79 -5.38 -12.83
C THR A 324 -16.58 -5.97 -11.44
N PRO A 325 -17.60 -5.90 -10.56
CA PRO A 325 -17.56 -6.58 -9.27
C PRO A 325 -17.24 -8.06 -9.47
N HIS A 326 -16.28 -8.57 -8.69
CA HIS A 326 -15.94 -9.99 -8.73
C HIS A 326 -17.21 -10.83 -8.44
N PRO A 327 -17.51 -11.87 -9.24
CA PRO A 327 -18.78 -12.59 -9.17
C PRO A 327 -19.05 -13.17 -7.77
N ASP A 328 -18.00 -13.63 -7.09
CA ASP A 328 -18.08 -14.18 -5.73
C ASP A 328 -17.99 -13.13 -4.59
N GLY A 329 -18.08 -11.82 -4.87
CA GLY A 329 -18.00 -10.73 -3.87
C GLY A 329 -16.63 -10.02 -3.82
N PRO A 330 -16.35 -9.16 -2.83
CA PRO A 330 -15.11 -8.36 -2.78
C PRO A 330 -13.82 -9.19 -2.76
N ALA A 331 -12.77 -8.75 -3.47
CA ALA A 331 -11.45 -9.39 -3.46
C ALA A 331 -10.39 -8.40 -2.95
N LEU A 332 -9.88 -8.64 -1.74
CA LEU A 332 -9.15 -7.67 -0.92
C LEU A 332 -7.85 -8.24 -0.33
N SER A 333 -7.28 -9.30 -0.90
CA SER A 333 -5.99 -9.83 -0.44
C SER A 333 -4.90 -8.77 -0.48
N GLY A 334 -4.10 -8.68 0.58
CA GLY A 334 -3.09 -7.63 0.80
C GLY A 334 -3.64 -6.29 1.28
N VAL A 335 -4.95 -6.04 1.15
CA VAL A 335 -5.63 -4.83 1.65
C VAL A 335 -6.33 -5.10 2.98
N LEU A 336 -7.12 -6.18 3.04
CA LEU A 336 -7.86 -6.65 4.20
C LEU A 336 -7.17 -7.87 4.80
N GLY A 337 -7.03 -7.89 6.12
CA GLY A 337 -6.67 -9.04 6.92
C GLY A 337 -7.79 -9.44 7.88
N VAL A 338 -7.71 -10.66 8.39
CA VAL A 338 -8.57 -11.17 9.46
C VAL A 338 -7.67 -11.89 10.45
N SER A 339 -7.73 -11.52 11.72
CA SER A 339 -6.96 -12.12 12.81
C SER A 339 -7.88 -12.75 13.84
N ASP A 340 -7.59 -14.00 14.20
CA ASP A 340 -8.22 -14.72 15.32
C ASP A 340 -7.42 -14.60 16.62
N GLU A 341 -6.22 -14.01 16.54
CA GLU A 341 -5.31 -13.89 17.66
C GLU A 341 -5.70 -12.73 18.57
N LYS A 342 -5.48 -12.90 19.88
CA LYS A 342 -5.75 -11.88 20.89
C LYS A 342 -4.60 -10.88 20.98
N LEU A 343 -4.50 -10.04 19.94
CA LEU A 343 -3.40 -9.09 19.74
C LEU A 343 -3.73 -7.69 20.26
N VAL A 344 -2.71 -6.85 20.37
CA VAL A 344 -2.80 -5.44 20.77
C VAL A 344 -2.13 -4.53 19.73
N SER A 345 -2.20 -3.21 19.93
CA SER A 345 -1.74 -2.23 18.93
C SER A 345 -0.29 -2.44 18.47
N SER A 346 0.63 -2.79 19.36
CA SER A 346 2.05 -2.99 19.01
C SER A 346 2.28 -4.14 18.04
N ASP A 347 1.41 -5.14 18.02
CA ASP A 347 1.57 -6.35 17.21
C ASP A 347 1.29 -6.07 15.72
N TYR A 348 0.61 -4.96 15.44
CA TYR A 348 0.31 -4.50 14.08
C TYR A 348 1.31 -3.45 13.57
N LEU A 349 2.37 -3.14 14.32
CA LEU A 349 3.40 -2.21 13.87
C LEU A 349 4.06 -2.70 12.59
N SER A 350 4.14 -1.82 11.60
CA SER A 350 4.66 -2.11 10.25
C SER A 350 3.85 -3.15 9.49
N SER A 351 2.59 -3.40 9.90
CA SER A 351 1.66 -4.17 9.08
C SER A 351 1.39 -3.43 7.76
N THR A 352 1.38 -4.18 6.65
CA THR A 352 1.18 -3.61 5.31
C THR A 352 -0.27 -3.58 4.89
N GLN A 353 -1.17 -4.29 5.59
CA GLN A 353 -2.60 -4.30 5.31
C GLN A 353 -3.24 -2.97 5.73
N SER A 354 -4.25 -2.51 4.99
CA SER A 354 -4.98 -1.28 5.29
C SER A 354 -5.94 -1.43 6.45
N SER A 355 -6.45 -2.66 6.63
CA SER A 355 -7.48 -3.00 7.60
C SER A 355 -7.29 -4.44 8.02
N ILE A 356 -7.20 -4.71 9.31
CA ILE A 356 -7.07 -6.08 9.85
C ILE A 356 -8.22 -6.27 10.83
N LEU A 357 -9.23 -7.04 10.43
CA LEU A 357 -10.38 -7.32 11.28
C LEU A 357 -9.95 -8.17 12.47
N ASP A 358 -10.33 -7.74 13.66
CA ASP A 358 -10.11 -8.44 14.92
C ASP A 358 -11.34 -9.31 15.22
N VAL A 359 -11.18 -10.63 15.07
CA VAL A 359 -12.29 -11.55 15.27
C VAL A 359 -12.66 -11.59 16.74
N ASP A 360 -11.71 -11.69 17.67
CA ASP A 360 -12.01 -11.80 19.11
C ASP A 360 -12.78 -10.57 19.62
N ALA A 361 -12.32 -9.36 19.27
CA ALA A 361 -12.92 -8.09 19.69
C ALA A 361 -14.22 -7.73 18.95
N THR A 362 -14.51 -8.36 17.80
CA THR A 362 -15.77 -8.19 17.08
C THR A 362 -16.91 -8.90 17.83
N VAL A 363 -18.04 -8.23 18.06
CA VAL A 363 -19.17 -8.78 18.82
C VAL A 363 -20.50 -8.54 18.12
N MET A 364 -21.47 -9.44 18.32
CA MET A 364 -22.85 -9.28 17.87
C MET A 364 -23.74 -9.00 19.08
N LEU A 365 -24.57 -7.96 18.96
CA LEU A 365 -25.61 -7.67 19.96
C LEU A 365 -26.86 -8.51 19.71
N ASN A 366 -27.23 -8.65 18.45
CA ASN A 366 -28.31 -9.50 17.96
C ASN A 366 -28.02 -9.88 16.49
N ASP A 367 -28.98 -10.51 15.82
CA ASP A 367 -28.85 -10.97 14.44
C ASP A 367 -28.67 -9.83 13.41
N ARG A 368 -28.97 -8.58 13.75
CA ARG A 368 -28.85 -7.43 12.84
C ARG A 368 -27.85 -6.38 13.28
N THR A 369 -27.45 -6.36 14.54
CA THR A 369 -26.56 -5.34 15.10
C THR A 369 -25.25 -5.96 15.56
N ALA A 370 -24.15 -5.46 15.02
CA ALA A 370 -22.81 -5.89 15.37
C ALA A 370 -21.87 -4.71 15.62
N LYS A 371 -20.81 -4.97 16.37
CA LYS A 371 -19.64 -4.10 16.52
C LYS A 371 -18.46 -4.79 15.85
N ILE A 372 -17.95 -4.19 14.78
CA ILE A 372 -16.77 -4.65 14.05
C ILE A 372 -15.55 -3.87 14.51
N VAL A 373 -14.49 -4.57 14.88
CA VAL A 373 -13.21 -3.97 15.24
C VAL A 373 -12.18 -4.28 14.17
N ALA A 374 -11.48 -3.26 13.67
CA ALA A 374 -10.41 -3.44 12.69
C ALA A 374 -9.21 -2.54 13.00
N TRP A 375 -8.02 -3.14 13.07
CA TRP A 375 -6.75 -2.49 13.28
C TRP A 375 -6.15 -1.97 11.98
N TYR A 376 -5.32 -0.93 12.09
CA TYR A 376 -4.52 -0.43 10.98
C TYR A 376 -3.27 0.28 11.51
N ASP A 377 -2.12 -0.03 10.92
CA ASP A 377 -0.95 0.84 11.04
C ASP A 377 -1.19 2.09 10.20
N ASN A 378 -1.49 3.20 10.87
CA ASN A 378 -1.86 4.46 10.24
C ASN A 378 -0.72 5.14 9.47
N GLU A 379 0.51 4.64 9.57
CA GLU A 379 1.65 5.09 8.77
C GLU A 379 2.03 4.06 7.71
N TRP A 380 2.24 2.81 8.10
CA TRP A 380 2.81 1.77 7.24
C TRP A 380 1.79 1.17 6.27
N GLY A 381 0.63 0.75 6.77
CA GLY A 381 -0.45 0.23 5.93
C GLY A 381 -0.96 1.27 4.95
N PHE A 382 -1.06 2.53 5.39
CA PHE A 382 -1.42 3.67 4.52
C PHE A 382 -0.36 3.96 3.45
N SER A 383 0.93 3.93 3.82
CA SER A 383 2.03 4.14 2.86
C SER A 383 2.10 3.00 1.83
N SER A 384 1.88 1.75 2.26
CA SER A 384 1.82 0.56 1.40
C SER A 384 0.69 0.61 0.36
N ARG A 385 -0.36 1.43 0.58
CA ARG A 385 -1.39 1.70 -0.45
C ARG A 385 -0.96 2.73 -1.46
N SER A 386 -0.17 3.72 -1.03
CA SER A 386 0.25 4.80 -1.92
C SER A 386 1.17 4.29 -3.04
N GLU A 387 1.99 3.27 -2.77
CA GLU A 387 2.82 2.63 -3.80
C GLU A 387 2.02 1.74 -4.76
N LEU A 388 1.05 0.96 -4.26
CA LEU A 388 0.22 0.08 -5.09
C LEU A 388 -0.69 0.86 -6.04
N SER A 389 -1.13 2.04 -5.63
CA SER A 389 -1.88 2.95 -6.52
C SER A 389 -1.04 3.41 -7.71
N VAL A 390 0.30 3.53 -7.57
CA VAL A 390 1.18 3.90 -8.69
C VAL A 390 1.37 2.73 -9.67
N ASP A 391 1.46 1.50 -9.17
CA ASP A 391 1.51 0.27 -9.98
C ASP A 391 0.20 0.06 -10.79
N ASP A 392 -0.96 0.31 -10.16
CA ASP A 392 -2.27 0.28 -10.82
C ASP A 392 -2.42 1.39 -11.88
N HIS A 393 -1.86 2.59 -11.63
CA HIS A 393 -1.80 3.69 -12.62
C HIS A 393 -1.01 3.32 -13.87
N GLU A 394 0.02 2.50 -13.75
CA GLU A 394 0.79 2.01 -14.89
C GLU A 394 0.09 0.90 -15.66
N GLN A 395 -0.61 0.00 -14.97
CA GLN A 395 -1.31 -1.10 -15.64
C GLN A 395 -2.49 -0.60 -16.50
N HIS A 396 -3.13 0.51 -16.11
CA HIS A 396 -4.09 1.22 -16.98
C HIS A 396 -3.44 1.87 -18.22
N LEU A 397 -2.14 2.20 -18.19
CA LEU A 397 -1.39 2.68 -19.36
C LEU A 397 -0.98 1.55 -20.34
N VAL A 398 -0.88 0.29 -19.87
CA VAL A 398 -0.59 -0.86 -20.74
C VAL A 398 -1.81 -1.19 -21.62
N VAL A 399 -3.03 -0.97 -21.12
CA VAL A 399 -4.26 -1.20 -21.90
C VAL A 399 -4.40 -0.19 -23.04
N ASP A 400 -3.99 1.06 -22.84
CA ASP A 400 -4.08 2.13 -23.84
C ASP A 400 -3.10 1.96 -25.02
N LYS A 401 -2.03 1.18 -24.86
CA LYS A 401 -1.12 0.85 -25.98
C LYS A 401 -1.44 -0.46 -26.69
N ALA A 402 -2.30 -1.31 -26.12
CA ALA A 402 -2.62 -2.62 -26.69
C ALA A 402 -3.83 -2.62 -27.65
N LEU A 403 -4.58 -1.52 -27.77
CA LEU A 403 -5.80 -1.45 -28.58
C LEU A 403 -5.68 -0.72 -29.93
N ILE A 404 -4.45 -0.45 -30.41
CA ILE A 404 -4.20 -0.05 -31.80
C ILE A 404 -3.03 -0.85 -32.36
N GLY A 405 -3.29 -2.11 -32.74
CA GLY A 405 -2.24 -2.96 -33.29
C GLY A 405 -2.66 -4.41 -33.52
N LEU A 406 -3.85 -4.65 -34.09
CA LEU A 406 -4.12 -5.92 -34.74
C LEU A 406 -3.14 -6.09 -35.91
N ASN A 407 -2.09 -6.88 -35.72
CA ASN A 407 -1.59 -7.77 -36.77
C ASN A 407 -0.91 -9.01 -36.17
N SER A 408 -1.43 -10.14 -36.64
CA SER A 408 -1.12 -11.49 -36.25
C SER A 408 0.36 -11.87 -36.32
N VAL A 409 0.92 -12.43 -35.25
CA VAL A 409 1.91 -13.53 -35.36
C VAL A 409 1.68 -14.52 -34.23
N ARG A 410 1.29 -15.74 -34.60
CA ARG A 410 1.17 -16.91 -33.73
C ARG A 410 2.54 -17.29 -33.15
N SER A 411 2.70 -17.26 -31.83
CA SER A 411 3.80 -17.96 -31.16
C SER A 411 3.44 -19.45 -31.01
N ARG A 412 4.16 -20.30 -31.75
CA ARG A 412 4.19 -21.75 -31.53
C ARG A 412 4.97 -22.02 -30.25
N GLY A 413 4.33 -22.75 -29.32
CA GLY A 413 4.99 -23.28 -28.13
C GLY A 413 6.12 -24.24 -28.47
N LEU A 414 7.26 -24.05 -27.81
CA LEU A 414 8.31 -25.04 -27.67
C LEU A 414 7.96 -25.89 -26.43
N TYR A 415 7.40 -27.08 -26.68
CA TYR A 415 7.50 -28.20 -25.74
C TYR A 415 8.16 -29.35 -26.48
N GLY A 416 9.24 -29.86 -25.89
CA GLY A 416 10.09 -30.89 -26.43
C GLY A 416 9.32 -32.16 -26.79
N LYS A 417 9.51 -32.62 -28.02
CA LYS A 417 9.14 -33.96 -28.46
C LYS A 417 10.24 -34.93 -28.05
N ALA A 418 9.86 -35.95 -27.28
CA ALA A 418 10.42 -37.28 -27.41
C ALA A 418 9.41 -38.16 -28.15
N ASN A 419 9.94 -39.02 -29.01
CA ASN A 419 9.32 -40.12 -29.73
C ASN A 419 8.59 -39.79 -31.04
N GLY A 420 9.26 -40.18 -32.15
CA GLY A 420 8.59 -40.62 -33.37
C GLY A 420 7.76 -41.88 -33.10
N ILE A 421 6.93 -42.40 -33.99
CA ILE A 421 7.02 -42.50 -35.45
C ILE A 421 5.61 -42.91 -35.91
N ILE A 422 5.16 -42.33 -37.03
CA ILE A 422 4.24 -42.86 -38.04
C ILE A 422 2.78 -43.19 -37.65
N GLY A 423 1.85 -42.67 -38.47
CA GLY A 423 0.57 -43.35 -38.71
C GLY A 423 -0.60 -42.44 -39.05
N CYS A 424 -0.68 -41.99 -40.30
CA CYS A 424 -1.93 -41.50 -40.91
C CYS A 424 -3.09 -42.48 -40.66
N PHE A 425 -4.28 -41.99 -40.32
CA PHE A 425 -5.49 -42.27 -41.11
C PHE A 425 -6.64 -41.32 -40.75
N ARG A 426 -7.21 -40.73 -41.81
CA ARG A 426 -8.48 -40.01 -41.81
C ARG A 426 -9.63 -41.00 -41.56
N SER A 427 -10.68 -40.53 -40.87
CA SER A 427 -12.03 -40.39 -41.43
C SER A 427 -13.18 -40.82 -40.50
N CYS A 428 -14.22 -39.98 -40.57
CA CYS A 428 -15.64 -40.31 -40.53
C CYS A 428 -16.35 -40.70 -39.21
N ARG A 429 -17.20 -39.75 -38.80
CA ARG A 429 -18.68 -39.84 -38.71
C ARG A 429 -19.26 -40.95 -37.82
N GLY A 430 -19.71 -40.53 -36.64
CA GLY A 430 -21.13 -40.34 -36.34
C GLY A 430 -22.05 -41.57 -36.28
N CYS A 431 -22.54 -41.88 -35.07
CA CYS A 431 -23.92 -42.27 -34.72
C CYS A 431 -23.90 -42.83 -33.28
N HIS A 432 -24.57 -42.19 -32.30
CA HIS A 432 -25.99 -42.29 -31.94
C HIS A 432 -26.31 -43.37 -30.88
N LYS A 433 -27.07 -42.90 -29.87
CA LYS A 433 -28.03 -43.60 -28.99
C LYS A 433 -27.42 -44.43 -27.84
N ARG A 434 -27.59 -43.99 -26.59
CA ARG A 434 -28.77 -44.16 -25.68
C ARG A 434 -28.97 -45.60 -25.22
N ASN A 435 -28.75 -45.85 -23.92
CA ASN A 435 -29.70 -46.40 -22.94
C ASN A 435 -28.89 -46.80 -21.68
N ARG A 436 -29.14 -46.17 -20.53
CA ARG A 436 -30.12 -46.54 -19.48
C ARG A 436 -29.77 -47.84 -18.74
N VAL A 437 -29.82 -47.69 -17.42
CA VAL A 437 -30.31 -48.60 -16.35
C VAL A 437 -29.23 -48.92 -15.32
N GLY A 438 -29.41 -48.40 -14.09
CA GLY A 438 -28.64 -48.76 -12.87
C GLY A 438 -29.20 -50.04 -12.24
N PRO A 439 -29.41 -50.11 -10.91
CA PRO A 439 -28.58 -49.75 -9.75
C PRO A 439 -28.26 -51.04 -8.95
N VAL A 440 -28.04 -50.95 -7.62
CA VAL A 440 -27.95 -52.02 -6.57
C VAL A 440 -26.52 -52.14 -6.01
N TYR A 441 -26.24 -52.24 -4.70
CA TYR A 441 -26.83 -51.90 -3.40
C TYR A 441 -25.83 -52.46 -2.35
N ASN A 442 -25.79 -51.89 -1.14
CA ASN A 442 -25.26 -52.48 0.12
C ASN A 442 -23.73 -52.67 0.26
N ARG A 443 -23.09 -52.59 1.43
CA ARG A 443 -23.36 -52.09 2.80
C ARG A 443 -22.04 -52.26 3.59
N CYS A 444 -21.83 -51.37 4.56
CA CYS A 444 -21.24 -51.56 5.89
C CYS A 444 -19.99 -52.44 6.13
N LEU A 445 -19.00 -51.84 6.81
CA LEU A 445 -18.38 -52.24 8.11
C LEU A 445 -17.03 -51.50 8.22
N GLU A 446 -16.91 -50.43 9.01
CA GLU A 446 -16.48 -50.42 10.42
C GLU A 446 -15.21 -51.22 10.74
N ILE A 447 -14.23 -50.51 11.33
CA ILE A 447 -13.30 -50.87 12.43
C ILE A 447 -11.86 -50.35 12.17
N LEU A 448 -11.50 -49.31 12.93
CA LEU A 448 -10.15 -48.85 13.35
C LEU A 448 -9.42 -49.98 14.13
N PRO A 449 -8.11 -49.95 14.52
CA PRO A 449 -7.35 -48.73 14.85
C PRO A 449 -5.81 -48.76 14.68
N ASP A 450 -5.24 -47.62 15.08
CA ASP A 450 -3.97 -47.40 15.82
C ASP A 450 -2.63 -47.11 15.12
N SER A 451 -2.14 -45.91 15.48
CA SER A 451 -0.78 -45.53 15.93
C SER A 451 0.38 -45.53 14.94
N TYR A 452 0.90 -44.34 14.62
CA TYR A 452 2.07 -43.72 15.29
C TYR A 452 2.10 -42.21 15.03
#